data_AF-A0A3D5P860-F1
#
_entry.id   AF-A0A3D5P860-F1
#
_cell.length_a   1.000
_cell.length_b   1.000
_cell.length_c   1.000
_cell.angle_alpha   90.00
_cell.angle_beta   90.00
_cell.angle_gamma   90.00
#
_symmetry.space_group_name_H-M   'P 1'
#
loop_
_entity.id
_entity.type
_entity.pdbx_description
1 polymer ?
#
loop_
_entity_poly.entity_id
_entity_poly.type
_entity_poly.pdbx_seq_one_letter_code
_entity_poly.pdbx_strand_id
1 'polypeptide(L)'
;NEKNGYAVVEINNGKDLVTAVGTIPFVGAGEQLHIIGSWVNSQNYGVQFKVKSVERSAPADAEAMLKYLSSGAIHGIGPALAKKIIGKFGENTIKVIE
;
A
#
# COMPACT_ATOMS: atom_id res chain seq x y z
N ASN A 1 0.40 -5.85 14.47
CA ASN A 1 -0.45 -6.68 15.33
C ASN A 1 -1.71 -7.00 14.55
N GLU A 2 -1.85 -8.25 14.14
CA GLU A 2 -2.91 -8.72 13.24
C GLU A 2 -4.30 -8.69 13.89
N LYS A 3 -4.37 -8.66 15.24
CA LYS A 3 -5.66 -8.62 15.97
C LYS A 3 -6.33 -7.25 15.99
N ASN A 4 -5.58 -6.16 15.84
CA ASN A 4 -6.12 -4.80 15.89
C ASN A 4 -5.66 -3.91 14.73
N GLY A 5 -4.91 -4.46 13.78
CA GLY A 5 -4.35 -3.73 12.63
C GLY A 5 -3.27 -2.73 13.00
N TYR A 6 -2.77 -2.71 14.23
CA TYR A 6 -1.74 -1.75 14.64
C TYR A 6 -0.38 -2.10 14.02
N ALA A 7 0.23 -1.17 13.29
CA ALA A 7 1.55 -1.35 12.69
C ALA A 7 2.45 -0.14 12.98
N VAL A 8 3.74 -0.42 12.99
CA VAL A 8 4.82 0.57 12.96
C VAL A 8 5.51 0.37 11.62
N VAL A 9 5.51 1.39 10.78
CA VAL A 9 6.09 1.32 9.42
C VAL A 9 6.98 2.52 9.18
N GLU A 10 8.02 2.30 8.37
CA GLU A 10 8.81 3.40 7.80
C GLU A 10 8.25 3.73 6.42
N ILE A 11 7.90 5.00 6.21
CA ILE A 11 7.36 5.51 4.97
C ILE A 11 8.36 6.49 4.39
N ASN A 12 8.71 6.32 3.12
CA ASN A 12 9.46 7.32 2.39
C ASN A 12 8.47 8.36 1.84
N ASN A 13 8.56 9.61 2.30
CA ASN A 13 7.69 10.70 1.84
C ASN A 13 8.28 11.48 0.64
N GLY A 14 9.36 10.99 0.03
CA GLY A 14 10.09 11.63 -1.06
C GLY A 14 11.21 12.57 -0.63
N LYS A 15 11.36 12.83 0.68
CA LYS A 15 12.48 13.59 1.26
C LYS A 15 13.26 12.75 2.27
N ASP A 16 12.53 12.16 3.22
CA ASP A 16 13.09 11.45 4.36
C ASP A 16 12.26 10.21 4.69
N LEU A 17 12.88 9.27 5.39
CA LEU A 17 12.16 8.16 6.00
C LEU A 17 11.48 8.63 7.28
N VAL A 18 10.17 8.41 7.37
CA VAL A 18 9.36 8.81 8.52
C VAL A 18 8.75 7.58 9.18
N THR A 19 8.82 7.53 10.50
CA THR A 19 8.16 6.46 11.26
C THR A 19 6.68 6.80 11.43
N ALA A 20 5.80 5.98 10.88
CA ALA A 20 4.35 6.09 11.04
C ALA A 20 3.82 4.97 11.93
N VAL A 21 2.91 5.33 12.84
CA VAL A 21 2.33 4.43 13.85
C VAL A 21 0.81 4.57 13.89
N GLY A 22 0.10 3.46 13.94
CA GLY A 22 -1.36 3.48 14.05
C GLY A 22 -1.99 2.20 13.52
N THR A 23 -3.32 2.23 13.37
CA THR A 23 -4.06 1.13 12.75
C THR A 23 -3.88 1.19 11.23
N ILE A 24 -2.91 0.44 10.72
CA ILE A 24 -2.55 0.34 9.30
C ILE A 24 -2.64 -1.16 8.91
N PRO A 25 -3.86 -1.67 8.70
CA PRO A 25 -4.06 -3.09 8.45
C PRO A 25 -3.58 -3.48 7.04
N PHE A 26 -2.88 -4.61 6.94
CA PHE A 26 -2.45 -5.26 5.69
C PHE A 26 -1.58 -4.37 4.77
N VAL A 27 -0.57 -3.71 5.34
CA VAL A 27 0.46 -2.99 4.56
C VAL A 27 1.59 -3.93 4.15
N GLY A 28 1.92 -3.95 2.86
CA GLY A 28 3.08 -4.65 2.29
C GLY A 28 4.24 -3.69 1.99
N ALA A 29 5.48 -4.20 2.07
CA ALA A 29 6.65 -3.43 1.64
C ALA A 29 6.58 -3.15 0.13
N GLY A 30 6.76 -1.88 -0.26
CA GLY A 30 6.67 -1.43 -1.65
C GLY A 30 5.28 -0.95 -2.09
N GLU A 31 4.27 -0.97 -1.21
CA GLU A 31 2.98 -0.35 -1.48
C GLU A 31 3.02 1.17 -1.27
N GLN A 32 2.24 1.91 -2.07
CA GLN A 32 2.01 3.33 -1.87
C GLN A 32 0.78 3.56 -0.99
N LEU A 33 0.94 4.37 0.05
CA LEU A 33 -0.10 4.66 1.02
C LEU A 33 -0.37 6.15 1.06
N HIS A 34 -1.65 6.52 1.09
CA HIS A 34 -2.07 7.84 1.48
C HIS A 34 -2.48 7.80 2.94
N ILE A 35 -1.75 8.51 3.81
CA ILE A 35 -2.00 8.52 5.25
C ILE A 35 -2.33 9.91 5.75
N ILE A 36 -3.36 10.00 6.60
CA ILE A 36 -3.81 11.24 7.24
C ILE A 36 -3.67 11.05 8.74
N GLY A 37 -3.07 12.04 9.41
CA GLY A 37 -2.67 11.89 10.80
C GLY A 37 -2.06 13.14 11.38
N SER A 38 -1.26 12.96 12.43
CA SER A 38 -0.62 14.07 13.13
C SER A 38 0.75 13.66 13.62
N TRP A 39 1.71 14.58 13.56
CA TRP A 39 3.02 14.39 14.17
C TRP A 39 2.90 14.39 15.69
N VAL A 40 3.51 13.39 16.32
CA VAL A 40 3.58 13.23 17.77
C VAL A 40 5.03 13.04 18.17
N ASN A 41 5.45 13.66 19.27
CA ASN A 41 6.77 13.41 19.84
C ASN A 41 6.62 12.48 21.03
N SER A 42 7.14 11.26 20.91
CA SER A 42 7.17 10.28 21.98
C SER A 42 8.46 10.42 22.77
N GLN A 43 8.38 10.56 24.10
CA GLN A 43 9.58 10.69 24.95
C GLN A 43 10.57 9.53 24.79
N ASN A 44 10.09 8.34 24.39
CA ASN A 44 10.92 7.14 24.29
C ASN A 44 11.44 6.88 22.87
N TYR A 45 10.77 7.40 21.83
CA TYR A 45 11.01 7.02 20.43
C TYR A 45 11.16 8.22 19.48
N GLY A 46 11.08 9.45 20.00
CA GLY A 46 11.18 10.65 19.19
C GLY A 46 9.95 10.94 18.35
N VAL A 47 10.16 11.65 17.24
CA VAL A 47 9.11 12.15 16.36
C VAL A 47 8.54 11.01 15.51
N GLN A 48 7.24 10.77 15.62
CA GLN A 48 6.51 9.76 14.87
C GLN A 48 5.24 10.38 14.28
N PHE A 49 4.77 9.83 13.15
CA PHE A 49 3.50 10.23 12.56
C PHE A 49 2.39 9.29 13.04
N LYS A 50 1.46 9.81 13.84
CA LYS A 50 0.30 9.05 14.31
C LYS A 50 -0.78 9.04 13.23
N VAL A 51 -0.99 7.88 12.61
CA VAL A 51 -1.99 7.68 11.56
C VAL A 51 -3.39 7.64 12.18
N LYS A 52 -4.29 8.47 11.64
CA LYS A 52 -5.73 8.48 11.97
C LYS A 52 -6.57 7.80 10.88
N SER A 53 -6.20 8.00 9.62
CA SER A 53 -6.82 7.36 8.46
C SER A 53 -5.75 6.94 7.48
N VAL A 54 -5.99 5.81 6.80
CA VAL A 54 -5.12 5.31 5.74
C VAL A 54 -5.99 4.90 4.57
N GLU A 55 -5.61 5.36 3.39
CA GLU A 55 -6.13 4.90 2.11
C GLU A 55 -4.98 4.25 1.35
N ARG A 56 -5.21 3.04 0.85
CA ARG A 56 -4.26 2.40 -0.06
C ARG A 56 -4.50 2.98 -1.44
N SER A 57 -3.50 3.64 -1.99
CA SER A 57 -3.53 3.94 -3.42
C SER A 57 -3.38 2.60 -4.13
N ALA A 58 -4.41 2.20 -4.88
CA ALA A 58 -4.32 1.04 -5.77
C ALA A 58 -3.07 1.20 -6.66
N PRO A 59 -2.40 0.11 -7.06
CA PRO A 59 -1.12 0.20 -7.72
C PRO A 59 -1.26 1.07 -8.99
N ALA A 60 -0.71 2.28 -8.94
CA ALA A 60 -0.95 3.28 -9.98
C ALA A 60 -0.25 2.93 -11.29
N ASP A 61 0.76 2.05 -11.24
CA ASP A 61 1.51 1.61 -12.40
C ASP A 61 1.17 0.17 -12.84
N ALA A 62 1.37 -0.07 -14.13
CA ALA A 62 1.12 -1.34 -14.78
C ALA A 62 1.95 -2.49 -14.20
N GLU A 63 3.13 -2.21 -13.62
CA GLU A 63 4.06 -3.22 -13.13
C GLU A 63 3.64 -3.76 -11.76
N ALA A 64 3.20 -2.89 -10.86
CA ALA A 64 2.65 -3.21 -9.57
C ALA A 64 1.28 -3.90 -9.73
N MET A 65 0.46 -3.47 -10.69
CA MET A 65 -0.77 -4.18 -11.04
C MET A 65 -0.48 -5.58 -11.62
N LEU A 66 0.57 -5.73 -12.43
CA LEU A 66 0.99 -7.04 -12.91
C LEU A 66 1.38 -7.96 -11.74
N LYS A 67 2.16 -7.46 -10.78
CA LYS A 67 2.53 -8.20 -9.56
C LYS A 67 1.31 -8.59 -8.74
N TYR A 68 0.38 -7.65 -8.54
CA TYR A 68 -0.86 -7.88 -7.78
C TYR A 68 -1.75 -8.94 -8.42
N LEU A 69 -1.98 -8.87 -9.74
CA LEU A 69 -2.76 -9.87 -10.45
C LEU A 69 -2.04 -11.22 -10.54
N SER A 70 -0.70 -11.21 -10.62
CA SER A 70 0.11 -12.43 -10.69
C SER A 70 0.31 -13.12 -9.34
N SER A 71 0.08 -12.42 -8.22
CA SER A 71 0.25 -12.97 -6.86
C SER A 71 -0.89 -13.89 -6.43
N GLY A 72 -1.95 -14.01 -7.24
CA GLY A 72 -3.14 -14.79 -6.91
C GLY A 72 -4.14 -14.06 -6.03
N ALA A 73 -4.02 -12.72 -5.92
CA ALA A 73 -5.01 -11.89 -5.21
C ALA A 73 -6.44 -12.04 -5.78
N ILE A 74 -6.56 -12.42 -7.05
CA ILE A 74 -7.84 -12.73 -7.71
C ILE A 74 -7.80 -14.19 -8.16
N HIS A 75 -8.78 -14.98 -7.66
CA HIS A 75 -8.89 -16.38 -8.02
C HIS A 75 -9.07 -16.55 -9.54
N GLY A 76 -8.24 -17.41 -10.16
CA GLY A 76 -8.26 -17.66 -11.60
C GLY A 76 -7.38 -16.73 -12.44
N ILE A 77 -6.72 -15.72 -11.85
CA ILE A 77 -5.76 -14.87 -12.56
C ILE A 77 -4.33 -15.30 -12.21
N GLY A 78 -3.70 -16.00 -13.16
CA GLY A 78 -2.27 -16.33 -13.09
C GLY A 78 -1.40 -15.35 -13.88
N PRO A 79 -0.05 -15.47 -13.81
CA PRO A 79 0.89 -14.51 -14.38
C PRO A 79 0.70 -14.25 -15.89
N ALA A 80 0.35 -15.29 -16.64
CA ALA A 80 0.10 -15.18 -18.08
C ALA A 80 -1.17 -14.37 -18.40
N LEU A 81 -2.23 -14.52 -17.59
CA LEU A 81 -3.47 -13.77 -17.76
C LEU A 81 -3.29 -12.33 -17.26
N ALA A 82 -2.59 -12.15 -16.14
CA ALA A 82 -2.19 -10.84 -15.62
C ALA A 82 -1.44 -10.01 -16.69
N LYS A 83 -0.43 -10.59 -17.37
CA LYS A 83 0.26 -9.91 -18.48
C LYS A 83 -0.67 -9.49 -19.60
N LYS A 84 -1.66 -10.33 -19.96
CA LYS A 84 -2.62 -10.01 -21.02
C LYS A 84 -3.58 -8.89 -20.63
N ILE A 85 -4.05 -8.89 -19.38
CA ILE A 85 -4.94 -7.86 -18.84
C ILE A 85 -4.20 -6.52 -18.81
N ILE A 86 -2.99 -6.48 -18.25
CA ILE A 86 -2.16 -5.27 -18.20
C ILE A 86 -1.76 -4.81 -19.60
N GLY A 87 -1.39 -5.71 -20.51
CA GLY A 87 -1.07 -5.34 -21.89
C GLY A 87 -2.26 -4.75 -22.67
N LYS A 88 -3.50 -5.09 -22.27
CA LYS A 88 -4.72 -4.61 -22.93
C LYS A 88 -5.29 -3.34 -22.31
N PHE A 89 -5.23 -3.21 -20.98
CA PHE A 89 -5.88 -2.12 -20.25
C PHE A 89 -4.89 -1.16 -19.56
N GLY A 90 -3.61 -1.54 -19.42
CA GLY A 90 -2.57 -0.70 -18.83
C GLY A 90 -2.95 -0.23 -17.43
N GLU A 91 -2.76 1.07 -17.17
CA GLU A 91 -3.14 1.74 -15.92
C GLU A 91 -4.66 1.76 -15.69
N ASN A 92 -5.47 1.62 -16.76
CA ASN A 92 -6.93 1.55 -16.64
C ASN A 92 -7.42 0.18 -16.16
N THR A 93 -6.53 -0.79 -15.94
CA THR A 93 -6.91 -2.12 -15.45
C THR A 93 -7.71 -2.06 -14.14
N ILE A 94 -7.37 -1.13 -13.25
CA ILE A 94 -8.08 -0.94 -11.96
C ILE A 94 -9.55 -0.58 -12.20
N LYS A 95 -9.83 0.37 -13.08
CA LYS A 95 -11.20 0.86 -13.36
C LYS A 95 -12.12 -0.17 -14.02
N VAL A 96 -11.56 -1.24 -14.59
CA VAL A 96 -12.33 -2.29 -15.27
C VAL A 96 -12.63 -3.47 -14.33
N ILE A 97 -11.90 -3.57 -13.22
CA ILE A 97 -12.05 -4.65 -12.22
C ILE A 97 -12.89 -4.20 -11.01
N GLU A 98 -12.93 -2.89 -10.71
CA GLU A 98 -13.97 -2.28 -9.85
C GLU A 98 -15.34 -2.24 -10.55
#